data_AF-A0A5C9BE93-F1
#
_entry.id   AF-A0A5C9BE93-F1
#
_cell.length_a   1.000
_cell.length_b   1.000
_cell.length_c   1.000
_cell.angle_alpha   90.00
_cell.angle_beta   90.00
_cell.angle_gamma   90.00
#
_symmetry.space_group_name_H-M   'P 1'
#
loop_
_entity.id
_entity.type
_entity.pdbx_description
1 polymer ?
#
loop_
_entity_poly.entity_id
_entity_poly.type
_entity_poly.pdbx_seq_one_letter_code
_entity_poly.pdbx_strand_id
1 'polypeptide(L)' 'MSDSVSESLAIARRINTCCDEFELALEAGQSPSIESFLAELPAQERETLLVELLGLEVDFRVARRERLSVSDYSVRFPV' A
#
# COMPACT_ATOMS: atom_id res chain seq x y z
N MET A 1 -28.97 -8.27 -0.24
CA MET A 1 -27.98 -8.00 0.83
C MET A 1 -26.76 -8.93 0.75
N SER A 2 -26.91 -10.15 0.24
CA SER A 2 -25.82 -11.16 0.17
C SER A 2 -24.69 -10.84 -0.81
N ASP A 3 -24.98 -10.16 -1.92
CA ASP A 3 -23.96 -9.87 -2.96
C ASP A 3 -23.01 -8.74 -2.53
N SER A 4 -23.54 -7.72 -1.85
CA SER A 4 -22.77 -6.54 -1.40
C SER A 4 -21.72 -6.87 -0.33
N VAL A 5 -22.01 -7.79 0.60
CA VAL A 5 -21.03 -8.22 1.62
C VAL A 5 -19.91 -9.06 0.99
N SER A 6 -20.26 -9.89 0.02
CA SER A 6 -19.30 -10.76 -0.69
C SER A 6 -18.30 -9.94 -1.50
N GLU A 7 -18.76 -8.85 -2.12
CA GLU A 7 -17.91 -7.90 -2.86
C GLU A 7 -16.95 -7.15 -1.93
N SER A 8 -17.43 -6.57 -0.83
CA SER A 8 -16.58 -5.89 0.16
C SER A 8 -15.50 -6.81 0.74
N LEU A 9 -15.83 -8.09 0.98
CA LEU A 9 -14.86 -9.06 1.46
C LEU A 9 -13.83 -9.43 0.38
N ALA A 10 -14.23 -9.49 -0.89
CA ALA A 10 -13.30 -9.72 -1.99
C ALA A 10 -12.31 -8.54 -2.16
N ILE A 11 -12.79 -7.31 -2.01
CA ILE A 11 -11.95 -6.10 -2.01
C ILE A 11 -10.93 -6.17 -0.85
N ALA A 12 -11.41 -6.41 0.37
CA ALA A 12 -10.55 -6.48 1.55
C ALA A 12 -9.44 -7.55 1.40
N ARG A 13 -9.75 -8.71 0.82
CA ARG A 13 -8.74 -9.75 0.56
C ARG A 13 -7.68 -9.33 -0.45
N ARG A 14 -8.07 -8.62 -1.51
CA ARG A 14 -7.10 -8.12 -2.51
C ARG A 14 -6.14 -7.13 -1.86
N ILE A 15 -6.68 -6.16 -1.12
CA ILE A 15 -5.87 -5.17 -0.40
C ILE A 15 -4.93 -5.88 0.58
N ASN A 16 -5.43 -6.81 1.40
CA ASN A 16 -4.60 -7.55 2.35
C ASN A 16 -3.47 -8.31 1.65
N THR A 17 -3.76 -8.95 0.52
CA THR A 17 -2.74 -9.69 -0.26
C THR A 17 -1.63 -8.75 -0.74
N CYS A 18 -1.99 -7.57 -1.28
CA CYS A 18 -1.02 -6.57 -1.69
C CYS A 18 -0.18 -6.05 -0.51
N CYS A 19 -0.80 -5.83 0.66
CA CYS A 19 -0.09 -5.42 1.87
C CYS A 19 0.90 -6.51 2.34
N ASP A 20 0.47 -7.77 2.40
CA ASP A 20 1.32 -8.90 2.80
C ASP A 20 2.54 -9.02 1.87
N GLU A 21 2.35 -8.92 0.55
CA GLU A 21 3.44 -9.00 -0.43
C GLU A 21 4.41 -7.81 -0.32
N PHE A 22 3.88 -6.61 -0.12
CA PHE A 22 4.67 -5.40 0.05
C PHE A 22 5.49 -5.44 1.34
N GLU A 23 4.89 -5.88 2.45
CA GLU A 23 5.55 -6.04 3.74
C GLU A 23 6.67 -7.08 3.66
N LEU A 24 6.42 -8.24 3.05
CA LEU A 24 7.46 -9.26 2.83
C LEU A 24 8.66 -8.72 2.04
N ALA A 25 8.41 -7.92 0.98
CA ALA A 25 9.47 -7.29 0.21
C ALA A 25 10.27 -6.28 1.06
N LEU A 26 9.58 -5.48 1.88
CA LEU A 26 10.22 -4.58 2.84
C LEU A 26 11.06 -5.37 3.84
N GLU A 27 10.54 -6.40 4.49
CA GLU A 27 11.26 -7.26 5.45
C GLU A 27 12.53 -7.87 4.84
N ALA A 28 12.49 -8.25 3.56
CA ALA A 28 13.64 -8.76 2.80
C ALA A 28 14.70 -7.69 2.49
N GLY A 29 14.52 -6.44 2.93
CA GLY A 29 15.44 -5.33 2.69
C GLY A 29 15.28 -4.68 1.32
N GLN A 30 14.20 -4.99 0.59
CA GLN A 30 13.91 -4.39 -0.71
C GLN A 30 13.25 -3.02 -0.55
N SER A 31 13.09 -2.32 -1.67
CA SER A 31 12.34 -1.07 -1.78
C SER A 31 11.27 -1.22 -2.86
N PRO A 32 10.16 -1.93 -2.56
CA PRO A 32 9.06 -2.10 -3.51
C PRO A 32 8.43 -0.75 -3.89
N SER A 33 7.96 -0.64 -5.14
CA SER A 33 7.25 0.56 -5.62
C SER A 33 5.75 0.44 -5.31
N ILE A 34 5.25 1.30 -4.43
CA ILE A 34 3.81 1.45 -4.14
C ILE A 34 3.00 1.61 -5.44
N GLU A 35 3.47 2.43 -6.37
CA GLU A 35 2.83 2.72 -7.66
C GLU A 35 2.57 1.45 -8.49
N SER A 36 3.47 0.47 -8.41
CA SER A 36 3.33 -0.80 -9.11
C SER A 36 2.17 -1.63 -8.55
N PHE A 37 2.03 -1.69 -7.22
CA PHE A 37 0.89 -2.36 -6.56
C PHE A 37 -0.43 -1.64 -6.85
N LEU A 38 -0.44 -0.29 -6.87
CA LEU A 38 -1.63 0.48 -7.22
C LEU A 38 -2.12 0.20 -8.65
N ALA A 39 -1.20 -0.01 -9.59
CA ALA A 39 -1.55 -0.25 -10.98
C ALA A 39 -2.34 -1.56 -11.19
N GLU A 40 -2.20 -2.52 -10.28
CA GLU A 40 -2.85 -3.84 -10.36
C GLU A 40 -4.32 -3.82 -9.90
N LEU A 41 -4.74 -2.80 -9.16
CA LEU A 41 -6.11 -2.70 -8.65
C LEU A 41 -6.99 -1.72 -9.45
N PRO A 42 -8.33 -1.91 -9.41
CA PRO A 42 -9.28 -0.91 -9.90
C PRO A 42 -9.14 0.43 -9.18
N ALA A 43 -9.44 1.53 -9.88
CA ALA A 43 -9.27 2.89 -9.35
C ALA A 43 -9.95 3.14 -8.00
N GLN A 44 -11.09 2.48 -7.75
CA GLN A 44 -11.87 2.59 -6.52
C GLN A 44 -11.17 1.98 -5.30
N GLU A 45 -10.23 1.06 -5.50
CA GLU A 45 -9.50 0.36 -4.43
C GLU A 45 -8.10 0.97 -4.20
N ARG A 46 -7.60 1.75 -5.17
CA ARG A 46 -6.24 2.32 -5.13
C ARG A 46 -6.03 3.29 -3.99
N GLU A 47 -7.03 4.10 -3.66
CA GLU A 47 -6.89 5.08 -2.57
C GLU A 47 -6.71 4.39 -1.23
N THR A 48 -7.53 3.36 -0.94
CA THR A 48 -7.38 2.57 0.28
C THR A 48 -6.03 1.86 0.30
N LEU A 49 -5.63 1.21 -0.80
CA LEU A 49 -4.33 0.54 -0.86
C LEU A 49 -3.16 1.52 -0.69
N LEU A 50 -3.24 2.73 -1.26
CA LEU A 50 -2.20 3.74 -1.13
C LEU A 50 -1.95 4.11 0.35
N VAL A 51 -3.02 4.33 1.12
CA VAL A 51 -2.90 4.67 2.54
C VAL A 51 -2.21 3.55 3.32
N GLU A 52 -2.61 2.30 3.09
CA GLU A 52 -2.02 1.13 3.77
C GLU A 52 -0.53 0.96 3.43
N LEU A 53 -0.19 0.95 2.13
CA LEU A 53 1.20 0.75 1.69
C LEU A 53 2.12 1.90 2.09
N LEU A 54 1.61 3.14 2.09
CA LEU A 54 2.35 4.30 2.55
C LEU A 54 2.67 4.20 4.05
N GLY A 55 1.71 3.72 4.86
CA GLY A 55 1.91 3.44 6.27
C GLY A 55 3.03 2.42 6.50
N LEU A 56 2.98 1.29 5.79
CA LEU A 56 4.02 0.26 5.86
C LEU A 56 5.40 0.79 5.47
N GLU A 57 5.53 1.51 4.35
CA GLU A 57 6.81 2.07 3.92
C GLU A 57 7.38 3.07 4.96
N VAL A 58 6.53 3.92 5.54
CA VAL A 58 6.93 4.86 6.59
C VAL A 58 7.41 4.11 7.84
N ASP A 59 6.64 3.14 8.33
CA ASP A 59 6.97 2.39 9.56
C ASP A 59 8.32 1.66 9.42
N PHE A 60 8.55 1.00 8.28
CA PHE A 60 9.82 0.34 8.00
C PHE A 60 10.99 1.32 7.90
N ARG A 61 10.81 2.46 7.23
CA ARG A 61 11.84 3.49 7.12
C ARG A 61 12.18 4.10 8.49
N VAL A 62 11.18 4.34 9.34
CA VAL A 62 11.38 4.78 10.73
C VAL A 62 12.19 3.75 11.51
N ALA A 63 11.82 2.47 11.43
CA ALA A 63 12.52 1.39 12.11
C ALA A 63 13.99 1.29 11.69
N ARG A 64 14.29 1.57 10.42
CA ARG A 64 15.65 1.62 9.85
C ARG A 64 16.41 2.92 10.12
N ARG A 65 15.77 3.90 10.77
CA ARG A 65 16.31 5.26 11.00
C ARG A 65 16.67 5.97 9.69
N GLU A 66 15.93 5.69 8.64
CA GLU A 66 16.05 6.40 7.37
C GLU A 66 15.44 7.80 7.49
N ARG A 67 15.97 8.74 6.69
CA ARG A 67 15.41 10.09 6.64
C ARG A 67 14.10 10.06 5.88
N LEU A 68 13.03 10.49 6.54
CA LEU A 68 11.72 10.69 5.97
C LEU A 68 11.44 12.17 5.78
N SER A 69 10.89 12.54 4.62
CA SER A 69 10.37 13.88 4.38
C SER A 69 9.01 13.82 3.69
N VAL A 70 8.18 14.82 3.96
CA VAL A 70 6.86 14.95 3.30
C VAL A 70 7.02 15.06 1.78
N SER A 71 8.08 15.72 1.31
CA SER A 71 8.40 15.86 -0.11
C SER A 71 8.67 14.53 -0.81
N ASP A 72 9.14 13.50 -0.10
CA ASP A 72 9.37 12.18 -0.69
C ASP A 72 8.06 11.56 -1.19
N TYR A 73 6.93 11.94 -0.59
CA TYR A 73 5.62 11.39 -0.89
C TYR A 73 4.74 12.34 -1.69
N SER A 74 4.79 13.65 -1.45
CA SER A 74 3.94 14.61 -2.17
C SER A 74 4.27 14.73 -3.66
N VAL A 75 5.51 14.40 -4.06
CA VAL A 75 5.92 14.35 -5.47
C VAL A 75 5.43 13.07 -6.15
N ARG A 76 5.42 11.94 -5.42
CA ARG A 76 4.99 10.63 -5.92
C ARG A 76 3.46 10.51 -5.97
N PHE A 77 2.78 11.09 -4.99
CA PHE A 77 1.33 11.03 -4.79
C PHE A 77 0.76 12.45 -4.66
N PRO A 78 0.57 13.17 -5.78
CA PRO A 78 -0.03 14.48 -5.75
C PRO A 78 -1.53 14.40 -5.41
N VAL A 79 -1.98 15.36 -4.60
CA VAL A 79 -3.40 15.61 -4.28
C VAL A 79 -4.13 16.37 -5.38
#